data_AF-A0A833M489-F1
#
_entry.id   AF-A0A833M489-F1
#
_cell.length_a   1.000
_cell.length_b   1.000
_cell.length_c   1.000
_cell.angle_alpha   90.00
_cell.angle_beta   90.00
_cell.angle_gamma   90.00
#
_symmetry.space_group_name_H-M   'P 1'
#
loop_
_entity.id
_entity.type
_entity.pdbx_description
1 polymer ?
#
loop_
_entity_poly.entity_id
_entity_poly.type
_entity_poly.pdbx_seq_one_letter_code
_entity_poly.pdbx_strand_id
1 'polypeptide(L)'
;MSRLSAFALLTLSLAAGLAAAQAPDGTAGADAPRSAVAQPPAGEPPVDQFFESIEVNVVNVDVFVTDKKGNRVRGLGKDDFELLEDGKPMAITNFYAVEEGSPAPTPNAAPE
;
A
#
# COMPACT_ATOMS: atom_id res chain seq x y z
N MET A 1 -16.87 14.09 -19.63
CA MET A 1 -16.80 15.08 -18.52
C MET A 1 -15.36 15.53 -18.41
N SER A 2 -15.08 16.74 -18.93
CA SER A 2 -13.73 17.28 -19.10
C SER A 2 -13.16 17.80 -17.78
N ARG A 3 -11.91 17.44 -17.45
CA ARG A 3 -11.20 17.85 -16.22
C ARG A 3 -10.52 19.19 -16.45
N LEU A 4 -10.91 20.20 -15.68
CA LEU A 4 -10.40 21.57 -15.78
C LEU A 4 -9.15 21.70 -14.90
N SER A 5 -7.98 21.78 -15.53
CA SER A 5 -6.72 22.09 -14.86
C SER A 5 -6.66 23.58 -14.52
N ALA A 6 -6.69 23.92 -13.23
CA ALA A 6 -6.40 25.27 -12.76
C ALA A 6 -4.94 25.32 -12.28
N PHE A 7 -4.08 25.92 -13.10
CA PHE A 7 -2.71 26.28 -12.72
C PHE A 7 -2.74 27.53 -11.82
N ALA A 8 -2.40 27.37 -10.55
CA ALA A 8 -2.18 28.48 -9.64
C ALA A 8 -0.80 29.11 -9.90
N LEU A 9 -0.78 30.35 -10.40
CA LEU A 9 0.43 31.17 -10.48
C LEU A 9 0.84 31.63 -9.08
N LEU A 10 1.99 31.17 -8.61
CA LEU A 10 2.64 31.63 -7.38
C LEU A 10 3.52 32.84 -7.71
N THR A 11 3.13 34.03 -7.24
CA THR A 11 3.94 35.26 -7.35
C THR A 11 5.00 35.27 -6.26
N LEU A 12 6.27 35.24 -6.66
CA LEU A 12 7.44 35.34 -5.78
C LEU A 12 7.77 36.83 -5.54
N SER A 13 7.54 37.32 -4.33
CA SER A 13 7.97 38.66 -3.91
C SER A 13 9.41 38.64 -3.40
N LEU A 14 10.28 39.40 -4.07
CA LEU A 14 11.68 39.59 -3.74
C LEU A 14 11.84 40.80 -2.80
N ALA A 15 12.17 40.56 -1.53
CA ALA A 15 12.52 41.62 -0.59
C ALA A 15 14.04 41.79 -0.53
N ALA A 16 14.51 42.96 -0.96
CA ALA A 16 15.90 43.38 -0.91
C ALA A 16 16.36 43.64 0.53
N GLY A 17 17.35 42.87 0.99
CA GLY A 17 18.09 43.14 2.23
C GLY A 17 19.45 43.76 1.89
N LEU A 18 19.57 45.07 2.10
CA LEU A 18 20.80 45.85 1.92
C LEU A 18 21.71 45.62 3.14
N ALA A 19 22.70 44.74 3.04
CA ALA A 19 23.70 44.55 4.10
C ALA A 19 24.86 45.55 3.90
N ALA A 20 24.92 46.55 4.78
CA ALA A 20 26.03 47.48 4.87
C ALA A 20 27.33 46.73 5.25
N ALA A 21 28.31 46.81 4.36
CA ALA A 21 29.66 46.30 4.58
C ALA A 21 30.36 47.08 5.71
N GLN A 22 30.75 46.38 6.77
CA GLN A 22 31.73 46.85 7.74
C GLN A 22 33.04 46.09 7.51
N ALA A 23 34.08 46.82 7.13
CA ALA A 23 35.44 46.30 6.98
C ALA A 23 36.14 46.21 8.35
N PRO A 24 37.09 45.27 8.50
CA PRO A 24 38.27 45.55 9.28
C PRO A 24 39.55 45.36 8.44
N ASP A 25 40.35 46.42 8.36
CA ASP A 25 41.77 46.36 8.04
C ASP A 25 42.50 45.60 9.16
N GLY A 26 43.35 44.64 8.82
CA GLY A 26 44.24 44.03 9.81
C GLY A 26 44.87 42.70 9.45
N THR A 27 46.00 42.77 8.74
CA THR A 27 47.17 41.87 8.83
C THR A 27 47.05 40.42 8.36
N ALA A 28 47.80 40.15 7.30
CA ALA A 28 48.13 38.86 6.74
C ALA A 28 48.83 37.94 7.77
N GLY A 29 48.35 36.70 7.82
CA GLY A 29 48.99 35.59 8.52
C GLY A 29 48.48 34.27 7.99
N ALA A 30 49.39 33.51 7.37
CA ALA A 30 49.33 32.07 7.08
C ALA A 30 48.13 31.57 6.24
N ASP A 31 48.32 31.58 4.92
CA ASP A 31 47.56 30.78 3.97
C ASP A 31 47.94 29.29 4.15
N ALA A 32 47.25 28.61 5.05
CA ALA A 32 47.25 27.14 5.16
C ALA A 32 45.90 26.64 4.61
N PRO A 33 45.88 25.66 3.69
CA PRO A 33 44.64 25.15 3.15
C PRO A 33 43.86 24.47 4.28
N ARG A 34 42.82 25.15 4.77
CA ARG A 34 41.86 24.56 5.70
C ARG A 34 41.08 23.52 4.89
N SER A 35 41.46 22.25 5.02
CA SER A 35 40.70 21.13 4.47
C SER A 35 39.25 21.26 4.91
N ALA A 36 38.37 21.58 3.97
CA ALA A 36 36.94 21.52 4.20
C ALA A 36 36.59 20.04 4.43
N VAL A 37 36.31 19.68 5.68
CA VAL A 37 35.68 18.40 5.97
C VAL A 37 34.28 18.48 5.38
N ALA A 38 34.03 17.73 4.30
CA ALA A 38 32.70 17.60 3.73
C ALA A 38 31.78 17.05 4.82
N GLN A 39 30.83 17.88 5.27
CA GLN A 39 29.78 17.42 6.16
C GLN A 39 28.91 16.44 5.36
N PRO A 40 28.75 15.17 5.80
CA PRO A 40 27.84 14.25 5.14
C PRO A 40 26.44 14.89 5.09
N PRO A 41 25.68 14.68 4.00
CA PRO A 41 24.34 15.24 3.88
C PRO A 41 23.54 14.82 5.11
N ALA A 42 22.93 15.80 5.78
CA ALA A 42 21.98 15.53 6.85
C ALA A 42 20.89 14.63 6.27
N GLY A 43 20.75 13.43 6.84
CA GLY A 43 19.75 12.46 6.38
C GLY A 43 18.37 13.08 6.36
N GLU A 44 17.61 12.80 5.30
CA GLU A 44 16.22 13.24 5.22
C GLU A 44 15.44 12.80 6.46
N PRO A 45 14.56 13.68 6.99
CA PRO A 45 13.71 13.33 8.12
C PRO A 45 12.87 12.09 7.77
N PRO A 46 12.64 11.17 8.74
CA PRO A 46 11.78 10.03 8.52
C PRO A 46 10.42 10.48 8.00
N VAL A 47 9.99 9.94 6.87
CA VAL A 47 8.60 10.09 6.40
C VAL A 47 7.73 9.20 7.27
N ASP A 48 6.79 9.80 8.01
CA ASP A 48 5.81 9.06 8.79
C ASP A 48 4.96 8.19 7.84
N GLN A 49 5.14 6.86 7.91
CA GLN A 49 4.32 5.91 7.19
C GLN A 49 3.05 5.62 7.99
N PHE A 50 1.90 5.96 7.40
CA PHE A 50 0.59 5.61 7.95
C PHE A 50 0.16 4.25 7.42
N PHE A 51 -0.22 3.35 8.33
CA PHE A 51 -0.81 2.05 8.01
C PHE A 51 -2.27 2.02 8.47
N GLU A 52 -3.11 1.39 7.67
CA GLU A 52 -4.50 1.09 8.01
C GLU A 52 -4.66 -0.44 8.08
N SER A 53 -5.18 -0.93 9.20
CA SER A 53 -5.43 -2.35 9.41
C SER A 53 -6.92 -2.62 9.28
N ILE A 54 -7.29 -3.62 8.49
CA ILE A 54 -8.67 -4.06 8.30
C ILE A 54 -8.77 -5.50 8.82
N GLU A 55 -9.71 -5.73 9.73
CA GLU A 55 -10.02 -7.07 10.21
C GLU A 55 -10.96 -7.77 9.21
N VAL A 56 -10.57 -8.96 8.73
CA VAL A 56 -11.35 -9.75 7.79
C VAL A 56 -11.71 -11.07 8.43
N ASN A 57 -13.01 -11.38 8.46
CA ASN A 57 -13.52 -12.66 8.91
C ASN A 57 -13.78 -13.57 7.71
N VAL A 58 -13.12 -14.73 7.69
CA VAL A 58 -13.30 -15.74 6.64
C VAL A 58 -14.08 -16.92 7.21
N VAL A 59 -15.18 -17.28 6.57
CA VAL A 59 -16.01 -18.43 6.91
C VAL A 59 -15.97 -19.43 5.77
N ASN A 60 -15.63 -20.69 6.09
CA ASN A 60 -15.61 -21.79 5.13
C ASN A 60 -16.88 -22.63 5.26
N VAL A 61 -17.46 -23.00 4.12
CA VAL A 61 -18.67 -23.82 4.04
C VAL A 61 -18.38 -25.06 3.20
N ASP A 62 -18.46 -26.24 3.81
CA ASP A 62 -18.26 -27.51 3.11
C ASP A 62 -19.59 -28.04 2.53
N VAL A 63 -19.57 -28.39 1.24
CA VAL A 63 -20.76 -28.85 0.51
C VAL A 63 -20.49 -30.20 -0.14
N PHE A 64 -21.37 -31.17 0.10
CA PHE A 64 -21.34 -32.49 -0.51
C PHE A 64 -22.59 -32.69 -1.37
N VAL A 65 -22.40 -32.91 -2.67
CA VAL A 65 -23.51 -33.11 -3.62
C VAL A 65 -23.48 -34.54 -4.13
N THR A 66 -24.61 -35.25 -3.97
CA THR A 66 -24.81 -36.63 -4.41
C THR A 66 -26.06 -36.76 -5.28
N ASP A 67 -26.02 -37.73 -6.19
CA ASP A 67 -27.20 -38.14 -6.95
C ASP A 67 -28.14 -39.00 -6.07
N LYS A 68 -29.30 -39.39 -6.63
CA LYS A 68 -30.29 -40.22 -5.94
C LYS A 68 -29.78 -41.61 -5.54
N LYS A 69 -28.67 -42.07 -6.12
CA LYS A 69 -28.03 -43.36 -5.85
C LYS A 69 -26.87 -43.23 -4.86
N GLY A 70 -26.55 -42.02 -4.40
CA GLY A 70 -25.44 -41.73 -3.48
C GLY A 70 -24.10 -41.49 -4.18
N ASN A 71 -24.04 -41.44 -5.51
CA ASN A 71 -22.80 -41.15 -6.23
C ASN A 71 -22.52 -39.65 -6.15
N ARG A 72 -21.25 -39.29 -5.94
CA ARG A 72 -20.83 -37.88 -5.93
C ARG A 72 -21.01 -37.24 -7.30
N VAL A 73 -21.67 -36.09 -7.32
CA VAL A 73 -21.78 -35.25 -8.52
C VAL A 73 -20.46 -34.50 -8.70
N ARG A 74 -19.89 -34.57 -9.91
CA ARG A 74 -18.62 -33.95 -10.27
C ARG A 74 -18.82 -32.80 -11.24
N GLY A 75 -17.80 -31.96 -11.39
CA GLY A 75 -17.80 -30.87 -12.36
C GLY A 75 -18.71 -29.69 -12.00
N LEU A 76 -19.12 -29.56 -10.73
CA LEU A 76 -19.85 -28.40 -10.24
C LEU A 76 -18.89 -27.21 -10.07
N GLY A 77 -19.29 -26.07 -10.60
CA GLY A 77 -18.60 -24.79 -10.49
C GLY A 77 -19.25 -23.89 -9.44
N LYS A 78 -18.61 -22.75 -9.19
CA LYS A 78 -19.12 -21.71 -8.28
C LYS A 78 -20.54 -21.27 -8.63
N ASP A 79 -20.83 -21.13 -9.93
CA ASP A 79 -22.10 -20.58 -10.43
C ASP A 79 -23.29 -21.55 -10.27
N ASP A 80 -23.02 -22.80 -9.86
CA ASP A 80 -24.06 -23.77 -9.52
C ASP A 80 -24.59 -23.60 -8.08
N PHE A 81 -24.05 -22.65 -7.32
CA PHE A 81 -24.40 -22.43 -5.91
C PHE A 81 -24.79 -20.97 -5.63
N GLU A 82 -25.78 -20.80 -4.76
CA GLU A 82 -26.11 -19.52 -4.13
C GLU A 82 -25.89 -19.65 -2.62
N LEU A 83 -25.13 -18.73 -2.04
CA LEU A 83 -24.95 -18.66 -0.60
C LEU A 83 -25.91 -17.61 -0.04
N LEU A 84 -26.73 -18.01 0.93
CA LEU A 84 -27.65 -17.12 1.62
C LEU A 84 -27.28 -17.01 3.10
N GLU A 85 -27.25 -15.80 3.62
CA GLU A 85 -27.18 -15.51 5.06
C GLU A 85 -28.47 -14.81 5.47
N ASP A 86 -29.21 -15.43 6.39
CA ASP A 86 -30.55 -14.95 6.79
C ASP A 86 -31.49 -14.66 5.60
N GLY A 87 -31.38 -15.48 4.54
CA GLY A 87 -32.15 -15.34 3.31
C GLY A 87 -31.65 -14.25 2.35
N LYS A 88 -30.53 -13.59 2.63
CA LYS A 88 -29.91 -12.59 1.75
C LYS A 88 -28.75 -13.20 0.96
N PRO A 89 -28.65 -12.95 -0.36
CA PRO A 89 -27.53 -13.43 -1.16
C PRO A 89 -26.18 -12.86 -0.71
N MET A 90 -25.22 -13.76 -0.52
CA MET A 90 -23.84 -13.46 -0.18
C MET A 90 -22.92 -13.85 -1.32
N ALA A 91 -21.94 -12.99 -1.59
CA ALA A 91 -20.96 -13.25 -2.63
C ALA A 91 -20.00 -14.37 -2.20
N ILE A 92 -19.90 -15.43 -3.01
CA ILE A 92 -18.88 -16.46 -2.83
C ILE A 92 -17.54 -15.88 -3.32
N THR A 93 -16.65 -15.52 -2.39
CA THR A 93 -15.35 -14.88 -2.70
C THR A 93 -14.27 -15.88 -3.08
N ASN A 94 -14.32 -17.09 -2.51
CA ASN A 94 -13.38 -18.18 -2.76
C ASN A 94 -14.16 -19.46 -3.04
N PHE A 95 -13.75 -20.23 -4.05
CA PHE A 95 -14.37 -21.50 -4.40
C PHE A 95 -13.31 -22.49 -4.85
N TYR A 96 -13.44 -23.74 -4.40
CA TYR A 96 -12.62 -24.85 -4.88
C TYR A 96 -13.43 -26.14 -4.83
N ALA A 97 -13.27 -26.97 -5.85
CA ALA A 97 -13.84 -28.31 -5.88
C ALA A 97 -12.83 -29.31 -5.32
N VAL A 98 -13.22 -30.08 -4.30
CA VAL A 98 -12.37 -31.14 -3.73
C VAL A 98 -12.60 -32.43 -4.49
N GLU A 99 -11.70 -32.80 -5.39
CA GLU A 99 -11.68 -34.12 -6.01
C GLU A 99 -10.60 -35.00 -5.38
N GLU A 100 -10.80 -36.33 -5.39
CA GLU A 100 -9.78 -37.28 -4.92
C GLU A 100 -8.46 -37.05 -5.66
N GLY A 101 -7.39 -36.80 -4.90
CA GLY A 101 -6.05 -36.53 -5.44
C GLY A 101 -5.72 -35.05 -5.70
N SER A 102 -6.65 -34.10 -5.48
CA SER A 102 -6.31 -32.68 -5.47
C SER A 102 -5.79 -32.23 -4.11
N PRO A 103 -4.67 -31.48 -4.04
CA PRO A 103 -4.18 -30.91 -2.80
C PRO A 103 -5.24 -29.97 -2.21
N ALA A 104 -5.47 -30.05 -0.91
CA ALA A 104 -6.33 -29.10 -0.21
C ALA A 104 -5.79 -27.68 -0.39
N PRO A 105 -6.64 -26.68 -0.64
CA PRO A 105 -6.20 -25.30 -0.71
C PRO A 105 -5.65 -24.89 0.66
N THR A 106 -4.43 -24.39 0.67
CA THR A 106 -3.85 -23.75 1.85
C THR A 106 -4.53 -22.41 2.05
N PRO A 107 -5.08 -22.10 3.23
CA PRO A 107 -5.53 -20.75 3.54
C PRO A 107 -4.40 -19.77 3.23
N ASN A 108 -4.68 -18.74 2.42
CA ASN A 108 -3.73 -17.66 2.24
C ASN A 108 -3.54 -17.03 3.62
N ALA A 109 -2.35 -17.20 4.21
CA ALA A 109 -2.05 -16.64 5.52
C ALA A 109 -2.32 -15.14 5.47
N ALA A 110 -3.15 -14.65 6.39
CA ALA A 110 -3.27 -13.23 6.61
C ALA A 110 -1.85 -12.67 6.85
N PRO A 111 -1.46 -11.54 6.25
CA PRO A 111 -0.26 -10.85 6.70
C PRO A 111 -0.45 -10.51 8.19
N GLU A 112 0.51 -10.88 9.04
CA GLU A 112 0.55 -10.45 10.45
C GLU A 112 0.59 -8.92 10.58
#